data_AF-A0A519L981-F1
#
_entry.id   AF-A0A519L981-F1
#
_cell.length_a   1.000
_cell.length_b   1.000
_cell.length_c   1.000
_cell.angle_alpha   90.00
_cell.angle_beta   90.00
_cell.angle_gamma   90.00
#
_symmetry.space_group_name_H-M   'P 1'
#
loop_
_entity.id
_entity.type
_entity.pdbx_description
1 polymer ?
#
loop_
_entity_poly.entity_id
_entity_poly.type
_entity_poly.pdbx_seq_one_letter_code
_entity_poly.pdbx_strand_id
1 'polypeptide(L)'
;MEFVSVALRQGLECSISDLRTLPEFQALAALEVLGELGRVCERTGIECSPPLATGEFDDRRVFSALKSADELEGACKEALKAGEGHRVEYKQTLGLNVRRLEQQPETPAADLFSDEIIHEVIKTIVAFLNADGGVLLIGVCDDGAPYGVENEFGYLGGKADQDQWELRLSAALKAFIPDYRIITGYIRHGFVEADGCRVCVLNVEPRRDWLNVCIKSAKPGAEEIVYRRAGNQSVRLQARDIEALVMNRQR
;
A
#
# COMPACT_ATOMS: atom_id res chain seq x y z
N MET A 1 -10.80 -18.21 -18.84
CA MET A 1 -9.39 -17.81 -18.93
C MET A 1 -8.81 -17.96 -17.54
N GLU A 2 -7.74 -18.74 -17.43
CA GLU A 2 -7.02 -18.96 -16.18
C GLU A 2 -6.56 -17.61 -15.60
N PHE A 3 -6.00 -16.76 -16.46
CA PHE A 3 -5.59 -15.40 -16.12
C PHE A 3 -6.66 -14.60 -15.37
N VAL A 4 -7.87 -14.49 -15.95
CA VAL A 4 -8.98 -13.72 -15.36
C VAL A 4 -9.40 -14.31 -14.01
N SER A 5 -9.49 -15.64 -13.93
CA SER A 5 -9.91 -16.32 -12.70
C SER A 5 -8.95 -16.09 -11.55
N VAL A 6 -7.64 -16.10 -11.81
CA VAL A 6 -6.62 -15.91 -10.76
C VAL A 6 -6.55 -14.44 -10.34
N ALA A 7 -6.49 -13.52 -11.32
CA ALA A 7 -6.40 -12.08 -11.07
C ALA A 7 -7.57 -11.55 -10.23
N LEU A 8 -8.81 -11.95 -10.54
CA LEU A 8 -9.99 -11.49 -9.79
C LEU A 8 -10.12 -12.12 -8.40
N ARG A 9 -9.59 -13.34 -8.18
CA ARG A 9 -9.76 -14.06 -6.92
C ARG A 9 -8.75 -13.64 -5.86
N GLN A 10 -7.50 -13.42 -6.24
CA GLN A 10 -6.42 -13.20 -5.28
C GLN A 10 -5.33 -12.25 -5.78
N GLY A 11 -5.53 -11.63 -6.94
CA GLY A 11 -4.45 -10.93 -7.64
C GLY A 11 -3.48 -11.90 -8.32
N LEU A 12 -2.78 -11.42 -9.34
CA LEU A 12 -1.75 -12.15 -10.06
C LEU A 12 -0.53 -11.25 -10.25
N GLU A 13 0.58 -11.59 -9.61
CA GLU A 13 1.86 -10.92 -9.85
C GLU A 13 2.71 -11.68 -10.86
N CYS A 14 2.82 -11.18 -12.09
CA CYS A 14 3.56 -11.83 -13.17
C CYS A 14 4.12 -10.80 -14.17
N SER A 15 5.04 -11.23 -15.02
CA SER A 15 5.43 -10.47 -16.21
C SER A 15 4.51 -10.76 -17.38
N ILE A 16 4.60 -9.97 -18.46
CA ILE A 16 3.88 -10.28 -19.70
C ILE A 16 4.49 -11.52 -20.36
N SER A 17 5.81 -11.73 -20.21
CA SER A 17 6.49 -12.94 -20.67
C SER A 17 5.95 -14.20 -20.00
N ASP A 18 5.65 -14.15 -18.70
CA ASP A 18 5.02 -15.27 -17.99
C ASP A 18 3.62 -15.57 -18.54
N LEU A 19 2.80 -14.53 -18.77
CA LEU A 19 1.45 -14.69 -19.30
C LEU A 19 1.44 -15.35 -20.68
N ARG A 20 2.45 -15.11 -21.50
CA ARG A 20 2.60 -15.75 -22.82
C ARG A 20 2.79 -17.26 -22.75
N THR A 21 3.10 -17.81 -21.58
CA THR A 21 3.16 -19.28 -21.39
C THR A 21 1.78 -19.89 -21.19
N LEU A 22 0.75 -19.08 -20.89
CA LEU A 22 -0.61 -19.57 -20.68
C LEU A 22 -1.27 -19.95 -22.01
N PRO A 23 -2.12 -21.02 -22.03
CA PRO A 23 -2.78 -21.48 -23.24
C PRO A 23 -3.58 -20.41 -24.00
N GLU A 24 -4.16 -19.44 -23.28
CA GLU A 24 -4.91 -18.32 -23.86
C GLU A 24 -4.06 -17.24 -24.55
N PHE A 25 -2.75 -17.18 -24.28
CA PHE A 25 -1.86 -16.15 -24.85
C PHE A 25 -0.70 -16.72 -25.67
N GLN A 26 -0.41 -18.03 -25.56
CA GLN A 26 0.74 -18.68 -26.20
C GLN A 26 0.80 -18.57 -27.73
N ALA A 27 -0.36 -18.43 -28.39
CA ALA A 27 -0.44 -18.34 -29.84
C ALA A 27 -0.28 -16.90 -30.37
N LEU A 28 -0.28 -15.90 -29.50
CA LEU A 28 -0.22 -14.49 -29.87
C LEU A 28 1.23 -13.99 -29.95
N ALA A 29 1.50 -13.10 -30.91
CA ALA A 29 2.73 -12.33 -30.92
C ALA A 29 2.77 -11.35 -29.73
N ALA A 30 3.97 -10.94 -29.30
CA ALA A 30 4.15 -10.14 -28.09
C ALA A 30 3.30 -8.85 -28.05
N LEU A 31 3.21 -8.12 -29.17
CA LEU A 31 2.38 -6.90 -29.26
C LEU A 31 0.88 -7.20 -29.27
N GLU A 32 0.46 -8.35 -29.81
CA GLU A 32 -0.95 -8.77 -29.82
C GLU A 32 -1.41 -9.12 -28.40
N VAL A 33 -0.53 -9.71 -27.59
CA VAL A 33 -0.79 -10.00 -26.17
C VAL A 33 -1.11 -8.74 -25.40
N LEU A 34 -0.37 -7.64 -25.60
CA LEU A 34 -0.65 -6.36 -24.93
C LEU A 34 -2.05 -5.83 -25.28
N GLY A 35 -2.40 -5.86 -26.56
CA GLY A 35 -3.72 -5.45 -27.02
C GLY A 35 -4.83 -6.31 -26.45
N GLU A 36 -4.63 -7.63 -26.39
CA GLU A 36 -5.60 -8.56 -25.83
C GLU A 36 -5.73 -8.43 -24.31
N LEU A 37 -4.63 -8.29 -23.59
CA LEU A 37 -4.63 -8.02 -22.15
C LEU A 37 -5.40 -6.73 -21.84
N GLY A 38 -5.16 -5.65 -22.60
CA GLY A 38 -5.90 -4.40 -22.44
C GLY A 38 -7.43 -4.61 -22.55
N ARG A 39 -7.89 -5.32 -23.58
CA ARG A 39 -9.32 -5.62 -23.79
C ARG A 39 -9.90 -6.53 -22.71
N VAL A 40 -9.16 -7.57 -22.32
CA VAL A 40 -9.59 -8.51 -21.28
C VAL A 40 -9.72 -7.78 -19.95
N CYS A 41 -8.71 -6.98 -19.59
CA CYS A 41 -8.71 -6.20 -18.36
C CYS A 41 -9.90 -5.23 -18.31
N GLU A 42 -10.10 -4.44 -19.37
CA GLU A 42 -11.23 -3.51 -19.47
C GLU A 42 -12.59 -4.21 -19.33
N ARG A 43 -12.80 -5.32 -20.07
CA ARG A 43 -14.08 -6.05 -20.06
C ARG A 43 -14.37 -6.74 -18.73
N THR A 44 -13.35 -7.10 -17.96
CA THR A 44 -13.50 -7.89 -16.72
C THR A 44 -13.33 -7.06 -15.46
N GLY A 45 -13.00 -5.78 -15.58
CA GLY A 45 -12.71 -4.93 -14.43
C GLY A 45 -11.43 -5.37 -13.71
N ILE A 46 -10.40 -5.79 -14.45
CA ILE A 46 -9.06 -6.04 -13.90
C ILE A 46 -8.22 -4.78 -14.12
N GLU A 47 -7.57 -4.31 -13.06
CA GLU A 47 -6.53 -3.29 -13.15
C GLU A 47 -5.13 -3.93 -13.23
N CYS A 48 -4.17 -3.17 -13.73
CA CYS A 48 -2.78 -3.61 -13.86
C CYS A 48 -1.84 -2.55 -13.30
N SER A 49 -1.01 -2.93 -12.33
CA SER A 49 -0.02 -2.05 -11.71
C SER A 49 1.37 -2.69 -11.68
N PRO A 50 2.40 -2.08 -12.27
CA PRO A 50 2.38 -0.85 -13.07
C PRO A 50 1.51 -0.97 -14.34
N PRO A 51 1.03 0.15 -14.91
CA PRO A 51 0.20 0.14 -16.12
C PRO A 51 0.90 -0.50 -17.32
N LEU A 52 0.16 -1.27 -18.12
CA LEU A 52 0.66 -1.97 -19.32
C LEU A 52 1.39 -1.05 -20.32
N ALA A 53 1.07 0.24 -20.33
CA ALA A 53 1.69 1.25 -21.20
C ALA A 53 3.12 1.67 -20.80
N THR A 54 3.66 1.13 -19.70
CA THR A 54 4.96 1.55 -19.14
C THR A 54 5.83 0.35 -18.81
N GLY A 55 7.15 0.46 -18.96
CA GLY A 55 8.09 -0.62 -18.63
C GLY A 55 8.26 -1.65 -19.75
N GLU A 56 8.97 -2.72 -19.44
CA GLU A 56 9.34 -3.80 -20.37
C GLU A 56 8.40 -5.03 -20.23
N PHE A 57 8.58 -6.02 -21.10
CA PHE A 57 7.80 -7.27 -21.09
C PHE A 57 8.07 -8.14 -19.87
N ASP A 58 9.32 -8.13 -19.39
CA ASP A 58 9.77 -8.91 -18.24
C ASP A 58 9.55 -8.18 -16.90
N ASP A 59 9.13 -6.91 -16.94
CA ASP A 59 8.73 -6.20 -15.73
C ASP A 59 7.53 -6.90 -15.09
N ARG A 60 7.62 -7.17 -13.79
CA ARG A 60 6.49 -7.73 -13.02
C ARG A 60 5.38 -6.69 -12.90
N ARG A 61 4.15 -7.19 -12.83
CA ARG A 61 2.92 -6.41 -12.65
C ARG A 61 1.96 -7.20 -11.80
N VAL A 62 1.13 -6.50 -11.06
CA VAL A 62 0.01 -7.05 -10.32
C VAL A 62 -1.26 -6.78 -11.13
N PHE A 63 -1.96 -7.85 -11.48
CA PHE A 63 -3.29 -7.81 -12.06
C PHE A 63 -4.28 -8.15 -10.96
N SER A 64 -5.22 -7.25 -10.65
CA SER A 64 -6.17 -7.44 -9.56
C SER A 64 -7.54 -6.86 -9.92
N ALA A 65 -8.58 -7.18 -9.15
CA ALA A 65 -9.89 -6.60 -9.35
C ALA A 65 -9.85 -5.06 -9.15
N LEU A 66 -10.47 -4.34 -10.07
CA LEU A 66 -10.81 -2.94 -9.92
C LEU A 66 -11.85 -2.83 -8.80
N LYS A 67 -11.47 -2.23 -7.68
CA LYS A 67 -12.38 -1.98 -6.55
C LYS A 67 -12.91 -0.55 -6.62
N SER A 68 -14.15 -0.37 -6.17
CA SER A 68 -14.87 0.90 -6.23
C SER A 68 -14.62 1.79 -5.01
N ALA A 69 -15.02 3.07 -5.11
CA ALA A 69 -15.03 3.98 -3.97
C ALA A 69 -15.94 3.47 -2.84
N ASP A 70 -17.07 2.84 -3.17
CA ASP A 70 -18.01 2.26 -2.20
C ASP A 70 -17.36 1.18 -1.34
N GLU A 71 -16.44 0.38 -1.90
CA GLU A 71 -15.71 -0.63 -1.16
C GLU A 71 -14.72 -0.01 -0.16
N LEU A 72 -14.10 1.13 -0.49
CA LEU A 72 -13.25 1.86 0.46
C LEU A 72 -14.07 2.48 1.59
N GLU A 73 -15.26 3.01 1.28
CA GLU A 73 -16.19 3.52 2.29
C GLU A 73 -16.66 2.41 3.24
N GLY A 74 -17.01 1.24 2.70
CA GLY A 74 -17.33 0.05 3.47
C GLY A 74 -16.18 -0.38 4.37
N ALA A 75 -14.96 -0.49 3.81
CA ALA A 75 -13.76 -0.85 4.56
C ALA A 75 -13.46 0.15 5.70
N CYS A 76 -13.65 1.45 5.47
CA CYS A 76 -13.49 2.48 6.50
C CYS A 76 -14.46 2.28 7.66
N LYS A 77 -15.76 2.13 7.36
CA LYS A 77 -16.82 1.93 8.37
C LYS A 77 -16.59 0.67 9.18
N GLU A 78 -16.24 -0.43 8.51
CA GLU A 78 -15.95 -1.71 9.18
C GLU A 78 -14.71 -1.61 10.07
N ALA A 79 -13.64 -0.96 9.58
CA ALA A 79 -12.43 -0.75 10.35
C ALA A 79 -12.68 0.11 11.59
N LEU A 80 -13.40 1.24 11.48
CA LEU A 80 -13.77 2.09 12.62
C LEU A 80 -14.63 1.35 13.65
N LYS A 81 -15.57 0.51 13.19
CA LYS A 81 -16.42 -0.29 14.08
C LYS A 81 -15.63 -1.41 14.79
N ALA A 82 -14.68 -2.02 14.09
CA ALA A 82 -13.89 -3.13 14.63
C ALA A 82 -12.83 -2.68 15.65
N GLY A 83 -12.32 -1.45 15.51
CA GLY A 83 -11.17 -0.97 16.29
C GLY A 83 -9.83 -1.50 15.74
N GLU A 84 -8.73 -1.02 16.30
CA GLU A 84 -7.40 -1.55 15.98
C GLU A 84 -7.27 -3.03 16.34
N GLY A 85 -6.56 -3.77 15.50
CA GLY A 85 -6.45 -5.22 15.64
C GLY A 85 -5.49 -5.83 14.65
N HIS A 86 -5.66 -7.13 14.38
CA HIS A 86 -4.72 -7.83 13.50
C HIS A 86 -4.68 -7.26 12.08
N ARG A 87 -5.85 -6.89 11.55
CA ARG A 87 -6.05 -6.43 10.17
C ARG A 87 -6.50 -4.97 10.09
N VAL A 88 -6.50 -4.23 11.20
CA VAL A 88 -6.90 -2.81 11.25
C VAL A 88 -5.85 -2.05 12.05
N GLU A 89 -5.36 -0.95 11.51
CA GLU A 89 -4.44 -0.03 12.20
C GLU A 89 -4.90 1.41 11.97
N TYR A 90 -4.79 2.25 12.99
CA TYR A 90 -5.00 3.68 12.89
C TYR A 90 -3.69 4.44 12.96
N LYS A 91 -3.62 5.53 12.21
CA LYS A 91 -2.56 6.52 12.27
C LYS A 91 -3.21 7.89 12.22
N GLN A 92 -2.91 8.72 13.21
CA GLN A 92 -3.46 10.07 13.27
C GLN A 92 -3.00 10.91 12.08
N THR A 93 -1.75 10.76 11.65
CA THR A 93 -1.12 11.54 10.57
C THR A 93 -0.25 10.64 9.70
N LEU A 94 0.07 11.09 8.48
CA LEU A 94 1.07 10.44 7.62
C LEU A 94 2.49 10.67 8.16
N GLY A 95 2.78 11.88 8.64
CA GLY A 95 4.12 12.24 9.09
C GLY A 95 4.22 13.45 10.00
N LEU A 96 3.13 14.21 10.18
CA LEU A 96 3.11 15.38 11.06
C LEU A 96 3.24 14.97 12.53
N ASN A 97 4.22 15.54 13.22
CA ASN A 97 4.42 15.40 14.65
C ASN A 97 3.51 16.36 15.42
N VAL A 98 2.26 15.93 15.64
CA VAL A 98 1.21 16.70 16.34
C VAL A 98 1.69 17.17 17.71
N ARG A 99 2.36 16.29 18.48
CA ARG A 99 2.89 16.66 19.80
C ARG A 99 3.91 17.79 19.73
N ARG A 100 4.82 17.79 18.74
CA ARG A 100 5.78 18.89 18.56
C ARG A 100 5.06 20.18 18.18
N LEU A 101 4.06 20.10 17.29
CA LEU A 101 3.25 21.25 16.90
C LEU A 101 2.55 21.89 18.11
N GLU A 102 1.97 21.09 19.01
CA GLU A 102 1.30 21.58 20.22
C GLU A 102 2.27 22.19 21.24
N GLN A 103 3.45 21.58 21.41
CA GLN A 103 4.43 22.00 22.43
C GLN A 103 5.32 23.16 21.98
N GLN A 104 5.56 23.29 20.67
CA GLN A 104 6.48 24.25 20.06
C GLN A 104 5.84 24.78 18.76
N PRO A 105 4.77 25.61 18.86
CA PRO A 105 3.99 26.06 17.70
C PRO A 105 4.81 26.93 16.74
N GLU A 106 5.90 27.54 17.20
CA GLU A 106 6.87 28.26 16.37
C GLU A 106 7.80 27.37 15.53
N THR A 107 7.73 26.05 15.65
CA THR A 107 8.54 25.11 14.86
C THR A 107 8.27 25.31 13.36
N PRO A 108 9.31 25.47 12.52
CA PRO A 108 9.12 25.53 11.07
C PRO A 108 8.39 24.30 10.53
N ALA A 109 7.49 24.49 9.56
CA ALA A 109 6.71 23.40 8.97
C ALA A 109 7.57 22.23 8.44
N ALA A 110 8.77 22.54 7.93
CA ALA A 110 9.72 21.53 7.47
C ALA A 110 10.20 20.59 8.59
N ASP A 111 10.29 21.09 9.83
CA ASP A 111 10.77 20.36 11.01
C ASP A 111 9.62 19.68 11.80
N LEU A 112 8.37 19.93 11.40
CA LEU A 112 7.19 19.28 11.99
C LEU A 112 6.93 17.89 11.41
N PHE A 113 7.45 17.59 10.21
CA PHE A 113 7.38 16.25 9.65
C PHE A 113 8.57 15.40 10.07
N SER A 114 8.27 14.16 10.45
CA SER A 114 9.27 13.23 10.98
C SER A 114 9.29 11.94 10.16
N ASP A 115 10.49 11.56 9.72
CA ASP A 115 10.74 10.28 9.05
C ASP A 115 10.37 9.10 9.96
N GLU A 116 10.46 9.26 11.28
CA GLU A 116 10.06 8.23 12.24
C GLU A 116 8.56 7.96 12.24
N ILE A 117 7.72 9.01 12.11
CA ILE A 117 6.26 8.87 12.02
C ILE A 117 5.89 8.23 10.67
N ILE A 118 6.50 8.73 9.59
CA ILE A 118 6.32 8.15 8.24
C ILE A 118 6.73 6.67 8.26
N HIS A 119 7.85 6.34 8.89
CA HIS A 119 8.31 4.96 8.99
C HIS A 119 7.29 4.06 9.70
N GLU A 120 6.60 4.50 10.75
CA GLU A 120 5.55 3.67 11.40
C GLU A 120 4.33 3.42 10.49
N VAL A 121 3.98 4.38 9.62
CA VAL A 121 2.98 4.18 8.55
C VAL A 121 3.48 3.12 7.57
N ILE A 122 4.68 3.29 7.02
CA ILE A 122 5.22 2.37 6.00
C ILE A 122 5.46 0.96 6.55
N LYS A 123 5.99 0.87 7.77
CA LYS A 123 6.17 -0.38 8.52
C LYS A 123 4.86 -1.14 8.65
N THR A 124 3.76 -0.46 8.89
CA THR A 124 2.43 -1.09 8.96
C THR A 124 2.02 -1.68 7.62
N ILE A 125 2.20 -0.93 6.53
CA ILE A 125 1.92 -1.41 5.18
C ILE A 125 2.76 -2.66 4.86
N VAL A 126 4.07 -2.63 5.13
CA VAL A 126 4.97 -3.79 4.95
C VAL A 126 4.56 -4.98 5.83
N ALA A 127 4.15 -4.72 7.06
CA ALA A 127 3.66 -5.76 7.96
C ALA A 127 2.38 -6.43 7.44
N PHE A 128 1.44 -5.67 6.86
CA PHE A 128 0.23 -6.21 6.22
C PHE A 128 0.56 -7.03 4.97
N LEU A 129 1.43 -6.50 4.09
CA LEU A 129 1.90 -7.22 2.90
C LEU A 129 2.52 -8.58 3.25
N ASN A 130 3.19 -8.67 4.40
CA ASN A 130 3.82 -9.90 4.89
C ASN A 130 2.92 -10.82 5.72
N ALA A 131 1.68 -10.42 6.00
CA ALA A 131 0.70 -11.15 6.80
C ALA A 131 -0.56 -11.45 5.97
N ASP A 132 -1.75 -11.27 6.56
CA ASP A 132 -3.05 -11.57 5.93
C ASP A 132 -3.68 -10.34 5.24
N GLY A 133 -2.87 -9.32 4.94
CA GLY A 133 -3.36 -8.00 4.53
C GLY A 133 -4.05 -7.25 5.67
N GLY A 134 -4.64 -6.10 5.35
CA GLY A 134 -5.35 -5.29 6.32
C GLY A 134 -5.75 -3.91 5.80
N VAL A 135 -6.46 -3.18 6.64
CA VAL A 135 -6.89 -1.80 6.41
C VAL A 135 -6.09 -0.88 7.34
N LEU A 136 -5.43 0.09 6.77
CA LEU A 136 -4.81 1.20 7.49
C LEU A 136 -5.65 2.46 7.28
N LEU A 137 -6.05 3.10 8.37
CA LEU A 137 -6.70 4.42 8.33
C LEU A 137 -5.70 5.49 8.73
N ILE A 138 -5.49 6.47 7.87
CA ILE A 138 -4.67 7.67 8.16
C ILE A 138 -5.60 8.87 8.29
N GLY A 139 -5.40 9.68 9.33
CA GLY A 139 -6.34 10.73 9.74
C GLY A 139 -7.33 10.26 10.80
N VAL A 140 -6.96 9.25 11.61
CA VAL A 140 -7.78 8.71 12.71
C VAL A 140 -6.92 8.60 13.97
N CYS A 141 -7.39 9.14 15.08
CA CYS A 141 -6.73 9.07 16.39
C CYS A 141 -6.71 7.63 16.94
N ASP A 142 -5.86 7.37 17.93
CA ASP A 142 -5.75 6.05 18.58
C ASP A 142 -7.06 5.59 19.26
N ASP A 143 -7.94 6.54 19.63
CA ASP A 143 -9.27 6.26 20.19
C ASP A 143 -10.34 6.01 19.11
N GLY A 144 -9.97 6.06 17.83
CA GLY A 144 -10.87 5.89 16.70
C GLY A 144 -11.59 7.16 16.26
N ALA A 145 -11.35 8.31 16.92
CA ALA A 145 -11.95 9.57 16.50
C ALA A 145 -11.34 10.04 15.16
N PRO A 146 -12.17 10.43 14.16
CA PRO A 146 -11.65 11.05 12.95
C PRO A 146 -10.88 12.33 13.28
N TYR A 147 -9.63 12.38 12.85
CA TYR A 147 -8.76 13.55 12.94
C TYR A 147 -8.84 14.37 11.66
N GLY A 148 -8.71 13.71 10.50
CA GLY A 148 -8.70 14.33 9.18
C GLY A 148 -7.28 14.55 8.63
N VAL A 149 -7.03 14.09 7.41
CA VAL A 149 -5.74 14.30 6.71
C VAL A 149 -5.51 15.77 6.38
N GLU A 150 -6.58 16.58 6.29
CA GLU A 150 -6.52 18.01 6.03
C GLU A 150 -5.71 18.79 7.07
N ASN A 151 -5.57 18.26 8.29
CA ASN A 151 -4.74 18.88 9.32
C ASN A 151 -3.24 18.87 8.97
N GLU A 152 -2.82 18.05 8.00
CA GLU A 152 -1.43 18.06 7.52
C GLU A 152 -1.21 19.07 6.39
N PHE A 153 -2.27 19.53 5.71
CA PHE A 153 -2.16 20.26 4.44
C PHE A 153 -1.37 21.57 4.57
N GLY A 154 -1.60 22.31 5.66
CA GLY A 154 -0.88 23.56 5.95
C GLY A 154 0.63 23.40 6.16
N TYR A 155 1.12 22.16 6.35
CA TYR A 155 2.50 21.86 6.71
C TYR A 155 3.28 21.15 5.59
N LEU A 156 2.67 20.94 4.42
CA LEU A 156 3.28 20.19 3.32
C LEU A 156 4.39 20.95 2.57
N GLY A 157 4.58 22.24 2.83
CA GLY A 157 5.60 23.07 2.17
C GLY A 157 5.30 23.43 0.71
N GLY A 158 4.04 23.25 0.28
CA GLY A 158 3.56 23.51 -1.08
C GLY A 158 2.11 23.95 -1.07
N LYS A 159 1.34 23.55 -2.10
CA LYS A 159 -0.13 23.73 -2.06
C LYS A 159 -0.69 22.93 -0.89
N ALA A 160 -1.57 23.57 -0.13
CA ALA A 160 -2.23 22.96 1.02
C ALA A 160 -3.48 22.19 0.55
N ASP A 161 -3.28 21.11 -0.21
CA ASP A 161 -4.35 20.31 -0.80
C ASP A 161 -4.07 18.80 -0.75
N GLN A 162 -5.09 18.05 -1.15
CA GLN A 162 -5.09 16.59 -1.15
C GLN A 162 -4.04 16.03 -2.12
N ASP A 163 -3.92 16.61 -3.32
CA ASP A 163 -2.96 16.18 -4.33
C ASP A 163 -1.53 16.21 -3.78
N GLN A 164 -1.16 17.27 -3.06
CA GLN A 164 0.17 17.38 -2.45
C GLN A 164 0.38 16.35 -1.33
N TRP A 165 -0.66 15.99 -0.59
CA TRP A 165 -0.62 14.95 0.42
C TRP A 165 -0.43 13.56 -0.20
N GLU A 166 -1.16 13.24 -1.28
CA GLU A 166 -1.04 11.99 -2.04
C GLU A 166 0.36 11.83 -2.65
N LEU A 167 0.93 12.92 -3.19
CA LEU A 167 2.31 12.94 -3.66
C LEU A 167 3.30 12.61 -2.54
N ARG A 168 3.04 13.08 -1.32
CA ARG A 168 3.89 12.79 -0.16
C ARG A 168 3.77 11.33 0.29
N LEU A 169 2.57 10.76 0.32
CA LEU A 169 2.37 9.33 0.57
C LEU A 169 3.13 8.49 -0.48
N SER A 170 3.00 8.85 -1.75
CA SER A 170 3.71 8.19 -2.85
C SER A 170 5.23 8.30 -2.72
N ALA A 171 5.75 9.48 -2.34
CA ALA A 171 7.16 9.69 -2.08
C ALA A 171 7.67 8.87 -0.88
N ALA A 172 6.88 8.77 0.19
CA ALA A 172 7.19 7.94 1.34
C ALA A 172 7.24 6.45 0.98
N LEU A 173 6.24 5.93 0.28
CA LEU A 173 6.24 4.54 -0.22
C LEU A 173 7.49 4.26 -1.05
N LYS A 174 7.84 5.16 -1.98
CA LYS A 174 9.02 5.03 -2.83
C LYS A 174 10.33 5.11 -2.05
N ALA A 175 10.41 5.94 -1.01
CA ALA A 175 11.64 6.14 -0.24
C ALA A 175 11.92 5.00 0.74
N PHE A 176 10.87 4.35 1.26
CA PHE A 176 10.98 3.35 2.33
C PHE A 176 10.74 1.91 1.86
N ILE A 177 10.24 1.68 0.63
CA ILE A 177 10.01 0.33 0.09
C ILE A 177 10.82 0.15 -1.21
N PRO A 178 11.81 -0.75 -1.27
CA PRO A 178 12.61 -0.97 -2.48
C PRO A 178 11.76 -1.36 -3.71
N ASP A 179 10.81 -2.27 -3.53
CA ASP A 179 9.92 -2.79 -4.58
C ASP A 179 8.68 -1.93 -4.83
N TYR A 180 8.72 -0.62 -4.51
CA TYR A 180 7.50 0.21 -4.46
C TYR A 180 6.64 0.09 -5.73
N ARG A 181 7.26 -0.01 -6.92
CA ARG A 181 6.55 -0.09 -8.21
C ARG A 181 5.61 -1.30 -8.31
N ILE A 182 5.97 -2.43 -7.69
CA ILE A 182 5.15 -3.64 -7.67
C ILE A 182 4.16 -3.58 -6.51
N ILE A 183 4.64 -3.09 -5.37
CA ILE A 183 3.88 -3.05 -4.12
C ILE A 183 2.64 -2.16 -4.21
N THR A 184 2.66 -1.10 -5.02
CA THR A 184 1.46 -0.28 -5.26
C THR A 184 0.31 -1.09 -5.85
N GLY A 185 0.56 -2.19 -6.56
CA GLY A 185 -0.50 -3.08 -7.05
C GLY A 185 -1.21 -3.89 -5.95
N TYR A 186 -0.63 -3.96 -4.76
CA TYR A 186 -1.22 -4.57 -3.56
C TYR A 186 -1.87 -3.55 -2.62
N ILE A 187 -1.70 -2.26 -2.88
CA ILE A 187 -2.19 -1.18 -2.03
C ILE A 187 -3.22 -0.39 -2.80
N ARG A 188 -4.49 -0.57 -2.44
CA ARG A 188 -5.53 0.35 -2.89
C ARG A 188 -5.76 1.41 -1.83
N HIS A 189 -5.83 2.67 -2.23
CA HIS A 189 -6.12 3.75 -1.31
C HIS A 189 -7.03 4.80 -1.91
N GLY A 190 -7.67 5.57 -1.03
CA GLY A 190 -8.53 6.69 -1.38
C GLY A 190 -8.98 7.44 -0.14
N PHE A 191 -9.78 8.48 -0.33
CA PHE A 191 -10.29 9.31 0.76
C PHE A 191 -11.77 9.02 1.00
N VAL A 192 -12.13 8.88 2.27
CA VAL A 192 -13.50 8.66 2.73
C VAL A 192 -13.83 9.71 3.78
N GLU A 193 -15.01 10.32 3.67
CA GLU A 193 -15.54 11.23 4.68
C GLU A 193 -16.05 10.43 5.89
N ALA A 194 -15.59 10.78 7.08
CA ALA A 194 -16.03 10.22 8.36
C ALA A 194 -16.17 11.35 9.38
N ASP A 195 -17.38 11.54 9.91
CA ASP A 195 -17.76 12.62 10.85
C ASP A 195 -17.30 14.03 10.43
N GLY A 196 -17.31 14.31 9.11
CA GLY A 196 -16.92 15.60 8.54
C GLY A 196 -15.41 15.81 8.38
N CYS A 197 -14.62 14.78 8.62
CA CYS A 197 -13.18 14.73 8.38
C CYS A 197 -12.85 13.78 7.23
N ARG A 198 -11.77 14.05 6.48
CA ARG A 198 -11.29 13.10 5.46
C ARG A 198 -10.29 12.12 6.02
N VAL A 199 -10.59 10.83 5.88
CA VAL A 199 -9.71 9.73 6.24
C VAL A 199 -9.12 9.13 4.97
N CYS A 200 -7.80 8.98 4.91
CA CYS A 200 -7.17 8.18 3.87
C CYS A 200 -7.24 6.70 4.27
N VAL A 201 -7.93 5.91 3.47
CA VAL A 201 -8.10 4.46 3.67
C VAL A 201 -7.11 3.76 2.77
N LEU A 202 -6.27 2.89 3.33
CA LEU A 202 -5.40 2.00 2.57
C LEU A 202 -5.83 0.56 2.82
N ASN A 203 -6.37 -0.10 1.79
CA ASN A 203 -6.60 -1.53 1.78
C ASN A 203 -5.39 -2.24 1.18
N VAL A 204 -4.68 -3.00 2.02
CA VAL A 204 -3.43 -3.68 1.69
C VAL A 204 -3.70 -5.17 1.56
N GLU A 205 -3.52 -5.71 0.36
CA GLU A 205 -3.61 -7.14 0.08
C GLU A 205 -2.28 -7.84 0.43
N PRO A 206 -2.31 -9.11 0.88
CA PRO A 206 -1.09 -9.85 1.17
C PRO A 206 -0.31 -10.18 -0.10
N ARG A 207 1.01 -9.92 -0.10
CA ARG A 207 1.93 -10.33 -1.17
C ARG A 207 2.60 -11.65 -0.77
N ARG A 208 2.05 -12.75 -1.26
CA ARG A 208 2.39 -14.11 -0.78
C ARG A 208 3.71 -14.62 -1.34
N ASP A 209 3.96 -14.41 -2.63
CA ASP A 209 5.11 -15.04 -3.30
C ASP A 209 6.47 -14.46 -2.91
N TRP A 210 6.49 -13.22 -2.39
CA TRP A 210 7.73 -12.45 -2.18
C TRP A 210 7.75 -11.75 -0.84
N LEU A 211 8.89 -11.85 -0.15
CA LEU A 211 9.11 -11.15 1.11
C LEU A 211 9.19 -9.65 0.88
N ASN A 212 8.56 -8.88 1.77
CA ASN A 212 8.57 -7.42 1.70
C ASN A 212 9.44 -6.84 2.81
N VAL A 213 10.24 -5.83 2.46
CA VAL A 213 11.15 -5.15 3.38
C VAL A 213 10.82 -3.67 3.46
N CYS A 214 11.11 -3.09 4.61
CA CYS A 214 11.04 -1.65 4.86
C CYS A 214 12.45 -1.15 5.14
N ILE A 215 12.85 -0.06 4.49
CA ILE A 215 14.10 0.63 4.79
C ILE A 215 13.91 1.41 6.10
N LYS A 216 14.83 1.28 7.06
CA LYS A 216 14.68 1.87 8.40
C LYS A 216 14.63 3.41 8.40
N SER A 217 15.32 4.04 7.45
CA SER A 217 15.37 5.50 7.29
C SER A 217 15.63 5.83 5.83
N ALA A 218 15.12 6.94 5.31
CA ALA A 218 15.32 7.37 3.92
C ALA A 218 16.77 7.81 3.56
N LYS A 219 17.77 7.33 4.32
CA LYS A 219 19.20 7.62 4.13
C LYS A 219 19.89 6.50 3.35
N PRO A 220 20.89 6.81 2.51
CA PRO A 220 21.68 5.79 1.82
C PRO A 220 22.32 4.80 2.81
N GLY A 221 22.26 3.51 2.48
CA GLY A 221 22.84 2.44 3.31
C GLY A 221 22.06 2.11 4.58
N ALA A 222 20.83 2.60 4.72
CA ALA A 222 19.94 2.22 5.81
C ALA A 222 19.59 0.73 5.76
N GLU A 223 19.39 0.16 6.95
CA GLU A 223 19.04 -1.25 7.14
C GLU A 223 17.68 -1.58 6.48
N GLU A 224 17.61 -2.71 5.78
CA GLU A 224 16.35 -3.32 5.34
C GLU A 224 15.81 -4.24 6.44
N ILE A 225 14.55 -4.03 6.81
CA ILE A 225 13.91 -4.72 7.91
C ILE A 225 12.64 -5.42 7.43
N VAL A 226 12.49 -6.67 7.84
CA VAL A 226 11.26 -7.43 7.62
C VAL A 226 10.33 -7.23 8.79
N TYR A 227 9.12 -6.74 8.50
CA TYR A 227 8.05 -6.60 9.48
C TYR A 227 6.89 -7.56 9.16
N ARG A 228 6.20 -8.03 10.21
CA ARG A 228 4.97 -8.80 10.07
C ARG A 228 3.99 -8.41 11.17
N ARG A 229 2.68 -8.50 10.90
CA ARG A 229 1.66 -8.35 11.95
C ARG A 229 1.71 -9.52 12.94
N ALA A 230 1.70 -9.21 14.23
CA ALA A 230 1.53 -10.15 15.33
C ALA A 230 0.54 -9.54 16.33
N GLY A 231 -0.70 -10.02 16.34
CA GLY A 231 -1.79 -9.30 17.00
C GLY A 231 -1.95 -7.90 16.39
N ASN A 232 -2.13 -6.88 17.22
CA ASN A 232 -2.22 -5.48 16.80
C ASN A 232 -0.87 -4.76 16.63
N GLN A 233 0.24 -5.50 16.58
CA GLN A 233 1.58 -4.91 16.47
C GLN A 233 2.28 -5.31 15.18
N SER A 234 3.07 -4.38 14.65
CA SER A 234 4.01 -4.62 13.55
C SER A 234 5.39 -4.96 14.12
N VAL A 235 5.75 -6.23 14.13
CA VAL A 235 6.98 -6.74 14.77
C VAL A 235 8.12 -6.94 13.78
N ARG A 236 9.34 -6.58 14.18
CA ARG A 236 10.57 -6.88 13.43
C ARG A 236 10.86 -8.37 13.53
N LEU A 237 11.00 -9.04 12.39
CA LEU A 237 11.36 -10.45 12.35
C LEU A 237 12.87 -10.64 12.51
N GLN A 238 13.25 -11.70 13.23
CA GLN A 238 14.62 -12.17 13.29
C GLN A 238 14.87 -13.21 12.19
N ALA A 239 16.14 -13.51 11.90
CA ALA A 239 16.53 -14.39 10.79
C ALA A 239 15.76 -15.73 10.76
N ARG A 240 15.57 -16.36 11.93
CA ARG A 240 14.84 -17.63 12.04
C ARG A 240 13.35 -17.49 11.65
N ASP A 241 12.72 -16.39 12.02
CA ASP A 241 11.31 -16.14 11.70
C ASP A 241 11.13 -15.76 10.23
N ILE A 242 12.13 -15.07 9.65
CA ILE A 242 12.18 -14.77 8.22
C ILE A 242 12.27 -16.08 7.42
N GLU A 243 13.17 -16.99 7.80
CA GLU A 243 13.30 -18.30 7.16
C GLU A 243 11.96 -19.07 7.21
N ALA A 244 11.34 -19.15 8.39
CA ALA A 244 10.05 -19.82 8.55
C ALA A 244 8.94 -19.17 7.69
N LEU A 245 8.92 -17.85 7.59
CA LEU A 245 7.96 -17.11 6.75
C LEU A 245 8.15 -17.45 5.26
N VAL A 246 9.38 -17.47 4.78
CA VAL A 246 9.70 -17.81 3.37
C VAL A 246 9.29 -19.25 3.06
N MET A 247 9.61 -20.20 3.94
CA MET A 247 9.27 -21.62 3.74
C MET A 247 7.76 -21.88 3.69
N ASN A 248 6.97 -21.13 4.47
CA ASN A 248 5.51 -21.25 4.47
C ASN A 248 4.85 -20.67 3.22
N ARG A 249 5.53 -19.81 2.47
CA ARG A 249 5.01 -19.21 1.23
C ARG A 249 5.22 -20.08 -0.01
N GLN A 250 6.16 -21.03 0.06
CA GLN A 250 6.45 -21.97 -1.03
C GLN A 250 5.55 -23.23 -1.01
N ARG A 251 4.59 -23.30 -0.07
CA ARG A 251 3.63 -24.40 0.09
C ARG A 251 2.26 -23.98 -0.38
#